data_AF-A0A377R4A8-F1
#
_entry.id   AF-A0A377R4A8-F1
#
_cell.length_a   1.000
_cell.length_b   1.000
_cell.length_c   1.000
_cell.angle_alpha   90.00
_cell.angle_beta   90.00
_cell.angle_gamma   90.00
#
_symmetry.space_group_name_H-M   'P 1'
#
loop_
_entity.id
_entity.type
_entity.pdbx_description
1 polymer ?
#
loop_
_entity_poly.entity_id
_entity_poly.type
_entity_poly.pdbx_seq_one_letter_code
_entity_poly.pdbx_strand_id
1 'polypeptide(L)'
;MKYIHTTGDTLEYLKKQAKKQQAKHGGQMAALLGTAAKEAGYQNWSHAQACHAAGERYGRTPLTEECYTLAEHVRRGEDYVTATGFETAEPSAFLLFSTDLGDGWLYDVFTRQALCLIRRNRECPVVPIRYEGKRFIIEWDGETDQTTPIPSLMPATEAARAKLGAAYIFPEYVGLMLDDLGRQAERQARAFHSGTEADGAGQGAEAV
;
A
#
# COMPACT_ATOMS: atom_id res chain seq x y z
N MET A 1 -3.97 -9.39 7.79
CA MET A 1 -4.87 -8.56 8.63
C MET A 1 -5.11 -7.28 7.86
N LYS A 2 -6.35 -6.79 7.74
CA LYS A 2 -6.61 -5.60 6.93
C LYS A 2 -6.18 -4.33 7.68
N TYR A 3 -5.41 -3.47 7.03
CA TYR A 3 -5.07 -2.16 7.59
C TYR A 3 -6.34 -1.31 7.78
N ILE A 4 -6.38 -0.56 8.89
CA ILE A 4 -7.42 0.44 9.15
C ILE A 4 -6.68 1.74 9.40
N HIS A 5 -7.10 2.83 8.78
CA HIS A 5 -6.50 4.13 9.05
C HIS A 5 -6.72 4.51 10.52
N THR A 6 -5.64 4.54 11.31
CA THR A 6 -5.70 4.74 12.77
C THR A 6 -4.81 5.89 13.22
N THR A 7 -5.41 6.87 13.92
CA THR A 7 -4.68 7.99 14.52
C THR A 7 -4.45 7.78 16.01
N GLY A 8 -3.57 8.58 16.61
CA GLY A 8 -3.36 8.58 18.07
C GLY A 8 -4.66 8.92 18.82
N ASP A 9 -5.45 9.85 18.29
CA ASP A 9 -6.76 10.21 18.84
C ASP A 9 -7.73 9.02 18.83
N THR A 10 -7.70 8.19 17.79
CA THR A 10 -8.49 6.95 17.76
C THR A 10 -8.08 6.03 18.90
N LEU A 11 -6.78 5.82 19.13
CA LEU A 11 -6.31 4.97 20.24
C LEU A 11 -6.70 5.53 21.61
N GLU A 12 -6.57 6.85 21.79
CA GLU A 12 -6.97 7.50 23.05
C GLU A 12 -8.48 7.45 23.27
N TYR A 13 -9.28 7.58 22.20
CA TYR A 13 -10.73 7.40 22.26
C TYR A 13 -11.10 5.98 22.73
N LEU A 14 -10.48 4.94 22.16
CA LEU A 14 -10.70 3.54 22.56
C LEU A 14 -10.31 3.31 24.03
N LYS A 15 -9.17 3.87 24.48
CA LYS A 15 -8.77 3.81 25.90
C LYS A 15 -9.79 4.51 26.81
N LYS A 16 -10.31 5.67 26.40
CA LYS A 16 -11.33 6.40 27.16
C LYS A 16 -12.64 5.61 27.27
N GLN A 17 -13.07 4.94 26.19
CA GLN A 17 -14.24 4.05 26.20
C GLN A 17 -14.04 2.88 27.18
N ALA A 18 -12.90 2.19 27.10
CA ALA A 18 -12.58 1.10 28.01
C ALA A 18 -12.53 1.55 29.48
N LYS A 19 -11.92 2.71 29.78
CA LYS A 19 -11.89 3.30 31.13
C LYS A 19 -13.30 3.65 31.63
N LYS A 20 -14.15 4.23 30.78
CA LYS A 20 -15.54 4.57 31.13
C LYS A 20 -16.34 3.32 31.45
N GLN A 21 -16.16 2.24 30.68
CA GLN A 21 -16.81 0.96 30.93
C GLN A 21 -16.30 0.32 32.22
N GLN A 22 -14.99 0.36 32.47
CA GLN A 22 -14.38 -0.14 33.70
C GLN A 22 -14.93 0.57 34.94
N ALA A 23 -15.05 1.90 34.88
CA ALA A 23 -15.57 2.69 35.98
C ALA A 23 -17.06 2.39 36.29
N LYS A 24 -17.84 2.04 35.26
CA LYS A 24 -19.28 1.75 35.40
C LYS A 24 -19.60 0.32 35.80
N HIS A 25 -18.86 -0.65 35.27
CA HIS A 25 -19.21 -2.07 35.35
C HIS A 25 -18.09 -2.96 35.87
N GLY A 26 -16.92 -2.39 36.21
CA GLY A 26 -15.73 -3.15 36.58
C GLY A 26 -15.12 -3.90 35.39
N GLY A 27 -14.29 -4.90 35.69
CA GLY A 27 -13.66 -5.78 34.70
C GLY A 27 -12.18 -5.50 34.43
N GLN A 28 -11.54 -6.45 33.75
CA GLN A 28 -10.12 -6.35 33.38
C GLN A 28 -9.93 -5.41 32.19
N MET A 29 -9.03 -4.43 32.34
CA MET A 29 -8.76 -3.41 31.32
C MET A 29 -8.41 -4.01 29.94
N ALA A 30 -7.63 -5.09 29.90
CA ALA A 30 -7.26 -5.75 28.65
C ALA A 30 -8.47 -6.29 27.87
N ALA A 31 -9.44 -6.90 28.57
CA ALA A 31 -10.67 -7.39 27.95
C ALA A 31 -11.56 -6.23 27.46
N LEU A 32 -11.63 -5.14 28.22
CA LEU A 32 -12.40 -3.95 27.86
C LEU A 32 -11.80 -3.24 26.64
N LEU A 33 -10.46 -3.10 26.56
CA LEU A 33 -9.77 -2.60 25.38
C LEU A 33 -10.01 -3.49 24.15
N GLY A 34 -9.96 -4.81 24.34
CA GLY A 34 -10.27 -5.76 23.28
C GLY A 34 -11.71 -5.63 22.76
N THR A 35 -12.66 -5.38 23.67
CA THR A 35 -14.07 -5.15 23.33
C THR A 35 -14.25 -3.84 22.56
N ALA A 36 -13.74 -2.73 23.08
CA ALA A 36 -13.80 -1.42 22.43
C ALA A 36 -13.15 -1.44 21.04
N ALA A 37 -12.02 -2.12 20.89
CA ALA A 37 -11.35 -2.28 19.59
C ALA A 37 -12.22 -3.07 18.59
N LYS A 38 -12.85 -4.18 19.04
CA LYS A 38 -13.76 -4.96 18.20
C LYS A 38 -14.98 -4.17 17.75
N GLU A 39 -15.58 -3.40 18.65
CA GLU A 39 -16.71 -2.50 18.33
C GLU A 39 -16.33 -1.45 17.27
N ALA A 40 -15.07 -1.01 17.26
CA ALA A 40 -14.54 -0.09 16.26
C ALA A 40 -14.02 -0.77 14.97
N GLY A 41 -14.28 -2.07 14.78
CA GLY A 41 -13.93 -2.81 13.56
C GLY A 41 -12.52 -3.41 13.54
N TYR A 42 -11.74 -3.30 14.61
CA TYR A 42 -10.44 -3.98 14.73
C TYR A 42 -10.62 -5.43 15.18
N GLN A 43 -9.65 -6.30 14.91
CA GLN A 43 -9.70 -7.68 15.41
C GLN A 43 -9.51 -7.77 16.93
N ASN A 44 -8.61 -6.94 17.46
CA ASN A 44 -8.29 -6.82 18.88
C ASN A 44 -7.52 -5.50 19.14
N TRP A 45 -7.17 -5.23 20.39
CA TRP A 45 -6.41 -4.03 20.76
C TRP A 45 -5.03 -3.96 20.08
N SER A 46 -4.30 -5.07 20.00
CA SER A 46 -3.00 -5.12 19.34
C SER A 46 -3.09 -4.81 17.84
N HIS A 47 -4.18 -5.20 17.17
CA HIS A 47 -4.44 -4.83 15.77
C HIS A 47 -4.59 -3.31 15.61
N ALA A 48 -5.32 -2.64 16.52
CA ALA A 48 -5.43 -1.17 16.49
C ALA A 48 -4.06 -0.50 16.68
N GLN A 49 -3.23 -1.02 17.59
CA GLN A 49 -1.86 -0.52 17.79
C GLN A 49 -0.98 -0.74 16.57
N ALA A 50 -1.07 -1.90 15.92
CA ALA A 50 -0.30 -2.23 14.72
C ALA A 50 -0.69 -1.33 13.55
N CYS A 51 -1.99 -1.09 13.32
CA CYS A 51 -2.47 -0.14 12.32
C CYS A 51 -1.96 1.28 12.59
N HIS A 52 -2.01 1.74 13.85
CA HIS A 52 -1.45 3.05 14.18
C HIS A 52 0.05 3.14 13.87
N ALA A 53 0.83 2.13 14.30
CA ALA A 53 2.27 2.08 14.06
C ALA A 53 2.62 2.04 12.57
N ALA A 54 1.84 1.32 11.76
CA ALA A 54 2.01 1.27 10.31
C ALA A 54 1.75 2.65 9.66
N GLY A 55 0.74 3.38 10.12
CA GLY A 55 0.47 4.74 9.65
C GLY A 55 1.57 5.76 10.03
N GLU A 56 2.18 5.62 11.20
CA GLU A 56 3.34 6.42 11.59
C GLU A 56 4.57 6.08 10.76
N ARG A 57 4.78 4.79 10.46
CA ARG A 57 5.96 4.29 9.76
C ARG A 57 5.93 4.59 8.26
N TYR A 58 4.91 4.11 7.57
CA TYR A 58 4.83 4.22 6.10
C TYR A 58 4.20 5.54 5.65
N GLY A 59 3.77 6.38 6.58
CA GLY A 59 2.98 7.57 6.30
C GLY A 59 1.51 7.21 6.09
N ARG A 60 0.61 8.11 6.46
CA ARG A 60 -0.85 7.90 6.43
C ARG A 60 -1.43 8.16 5.04
N THR A 61 -1.11 7.30 4.08
CA THR A 61 -1.41 7.48 2.67
C THR A 61 -2.20 6.28 2.11
N PRO A 62 -2.67 6.34 0.86
CA PRO A 62 -3.25 5.15 0.22
C PRO A 62 -2.30 3.95 0.12
N LEU A 63 -0.97 4.16 0.15
CA LEU A 63 0.03 3.07 0.10
C LEU A 63 0.24 2.38 1.45
N THR A 64 -0.24 2.94 2.56
CA THR A 64 0.01 2.36 3.89
C THR A 64 -0.50 0.94 4.00
N GLU A 65 -1.69 0.68 3.45
CA GLU A 65 -2.32 -0.64 3.51
C GLU A 65 -1.47 -1.69 2.79
N GLU A 66 -0.95 -1.38 1.62
CA GLU A 66 -0.14 -2.32 0.84
C GLU A 66 1.25 -2.51 1.48
N CYS A 67 1.88 -1.44 1.99
CA CYS A 67 3.15 -1.54 2.71
C CYS A 67 3.00 -2.39 3.99
N TYR A 68 1.91 -2.18 4.73
CA TYR A 68 1.59 -2.97 5.91
C TYR A 68 1.32 -4.44 5.55
N THR A 69 0.56 -4.69 4.49
CA THR A 69 0.23 -6.05 4.05
C THR A 69 1.48 -6.80 3.61
N LEU A 70 2.36 -6.18 2.81
CA LEU A 70 3.65 -6.75 2.46
C LEU A 70 4.45 -7.12 3.73
N ALA A 71 4.53 -6.21 4.70
CA ALA A 71 5.27 -6.46 5.93
C ALA A 71 4.71 -7.62 6.75
N GLU A 72 3.38 -7.73 6.83
CA GLU A 72 2.70 -8.85 7.45
C GLU A 72 3.03 -10.18 6.77
N HIS A 73 3.06 -10.22 5.44
CA HIS A 73 3.39 -11.41 4.65
C HIS A 73 4.85 -11.83 4.84
N VAL A 74 5.80 -10.89 4.72
CA VAL A 74 7.24 -11.18 4.94
C VAL A 74 7.47 -11.76 6.33
N ARG A 75 6.86 -11.19 7.37
CA ARG A 75 6.99 -11.69 8.75
C ARG A 75 6.41 -13.09 8.95
N ARG A 76 5.44 -13.50 8.12
CA ARG A 76 4.86 -14.85 8.14
C ARG A 76 5.65 -15.84 7.27
N GLY A 77 6.64 -15.37 6.52
CA GLY A 77 7.31 -16.17 5.50
C GLY A 77 6.37 -16.51 4.34
N GLU A 78 5.36 -15.67 4.10
CA GLU A 78 4.39 -15.83 3.03
C GLU A 78 4.82 -14.98 1.83
N ASP A 79 4.70 -15.55 0.64
CA ASP A 79 4.93 -14.80 -0.60
C ASP A 79 3.85 -13.73 -0.77
N TYR A 80 4.29 -12.56 -1.23
CA TYR A 80 3.40 -11.46 -1.52
C TYR A 80 3.89 -10.66 -2.71
N VAL A 81 2.96 -10.38 -3.61
CA VAL A 81 3.17 -9.39 -4.66
C VAL A 81 1.85 -8.69 -4.96
N THR A 82 1.92 -7.38 -5.12
CA THR A 82 0.80 -6.56 -5.55
C THR A 82 1.32 -5.41 -6.41
N ALA A 83 0.49 -4.96 -7.34
CA ALA A 83 0.72 -3.74 -8.10
C ALA A 83 -0.38 -2.75 -7.72
N THR A 84 0.00 -1.50 -7.45
CA THR A 84 -0.97 -0.43 -7.25
C THR A 84 -1.41 0.08 -8.62
N GLY A 85 -2.72 0.20 -8.83
CA GLY A 85 -3.27 0.77 -10.06
C GLY A 85 -3.10 2.29 -10.15
N PHE A 86 -3.47 2.85 -11.31
CA PHE A 86 -3.45 4.27 -11.65
C PHE A 86 -4.48 5.16 -10.92
N GLU A 87 -5.07 4.66 -9.83
CA GLU A 87 -6.17 5.34 -9.14
C GLU A 87 -5.70 6.55 -8.31
N THR A 88 -4.39 6.69 -8.13
CA THR A 88 -3.76 7.88 -7.57
C THR A 88 -3.54 8.86 -8.71
N ALA A 89 -3.94 10.13 -8.52
CA ALA A 89 -4.32 11.01 -9.63
C ALA A 89 -3.16 11.66 -10.44
N GLU A 90 -2.10 10.89 -10.63
CA GLU A 90 -1.08 10.93 -11.69
C GLU A 90 -0.51 9.51 -11.82
N PRO A 91 -0.08 9.05 -13.02
CA PRO A 91 0.23 7.64 -13.22
C PRO A 91 1.45 7.21 -12.43
N SER A 92 1.23 6.79 -11.19
CA SER A 92 2.19 6.16 -10.31
C SER A 92 1.78 4.70 -10.21
N ALA A 93 2.55 3.83 -10.83
CA ALA A 93 2.39 2.39 -10.68
C ALA A 93 3.51 1.93 -9.76
N PHE A 94 3.15 1.41 -8.59
CA PHE A 94 4.10 0.80 -7.68
C PHE A 94 3.94 -0.70 -7.69
N LEU A 95 5.06 -1.40 -7.64
CA LEU A 95 5.11 -2.83 -7.37
C LEU A 95 5.59 -3.01 -5.94
N LEU A 96 4.85 -3.78 -5.15
CA LEU A 96 5.27 -4.23 -3.83
C LEU A 96 5.45 -5.74 -3.88
N PHE A 97 6.60 -6.22 -3.44
CA PHE A 97 6.90 -7.65 -3.48
C PHE A 97 7.84 -8.10 -2.36
N SER A 98 7.68 -9.36 -1.96
CA SER A 98 8.61 -10.05 -1.08
C SER A 98 9.59 -10.92 -1.86
N THR A 99 10.62 -11.37 -1.14
CA THR A 99 11.70 -12.25 -1.62
C THR A 99 11.80 -13.46 -0.69
N ASP A 100 12.22 -14.61 -1.20
CA ASP A 100 12.62 -15.81 -0.43
C ASP A 100 13.70 -15.54 0.64
N LEU A 101 14.45 -14.44 0.52
CA LEU A 101 15.43 -13.98 1.51
C LEU A 101 14.78 -13.21 2.68
N GLY A 102 13.46 -13.00 2.65
CA GLY A 102 12.73 -12.22 3.63
C GLY A 102 12.93 -10.70 3.49
N ASP A 103 13.31 -10.23 2.30
CA ASP A 103 13.27 -8.81 1.96
C ASP A 103 11.88 -8.43 1.41
N GLY A 104 11.47 -7.19 1.63
CA GLY A 104 10.24 -6.61 1.11
C GLY A 104 10.52 -5.24 0.51
N TRP A 105 10.06 -5.04 -0.72
CA TRP A 105 10.41 -3.88 -1.54
C TRP A 105 9.17 -3.13 -2.02
N LEU A 106 9.29 -1.81 -2.07
CA LEU A 106 8.43 -0.91 -2.83
C LEU A 106 9.22 -0.41 -4.04
N TYR A 107 8.68 -0.57 -5.24
CA TYR A 107 9.35 -0.22 -6.48
C TYR A 107 8.45 0.67 -7.32
N ASP A 108 8.94 1.85 -7.71
CA ASP A 108 8.28 2.70 -8.69
C ASP A 108 8.67 2.24 -10.09
N VAL A 109 7.66 1.79 -10.83
CA VAL A 109 7.89 1.17 -12.13
C VAL A 109 8.34 2.21 -13.17
N PHE A 110 7.91 3.47 -13.05
CA PHE A 110 8.25 4.54 -13.99
C PHE A 110 9.61 5.14 -13.72
N THR A 111 9.90 5.49 -12.47
CA THR A 111 11.18 6.12 -12.10
C THR A 111 12.31 5.10 -11.87
N ARG A 112 11.97 3.81 -11.75
CA ARG A 112 12.89 2.69 -11.48
C ARG A 112 13.60 2.81 -10.14
N GLN A 113 12.98 3.53 -9.23
CA GLN A 113 13.49 3.73 -7.89
C GLN A 113 12.91 2.66 -6.97
N ALA A 114 13.74 2.19 -6.03
CA ALA A 114 13.35 1.18 -5.07
C ALA A 114 13.55 1.70 -3.64
N LEU A 115 12.64 1.29 -2.77
CA LEU A 115 12.69 1.49 -1.34
C LEU A 115 12.62 0.13 -0.65
N CYS A 116 13.63 -0.17 0.16
CA CYS A 116 13.68 -1.37 0.97
C CYS A 116 12.84 -1.16 2.24
N LEU A 117 11.69 -1.81 2.33
CA LEU A 117 10.82 -1.73 3.50
C LEU A 117 11.26 -2.72 4.59
N ILE A 118 11.73 -3.90 4.16
CA ILE A 118 12.22 -4.98 5.00
C ILE A 118 13.46 -5.59 4.35
N ARG A 119 14.49 -5.87 5.16
CA ARG A 119 15.71 -6.57 4.75
C ARG A 119 15.99 -7.73 5.70
N ARG A 120 16.05 -8.96 5.16
CA ARG A 120 16.32 -10.20 5.89
C ARG A 120 15.44 -10.35 7.14
N ASN A 121 14.13 -10.20 6.95
CA ASN A 121 13.10 -10.22 7.99
C ASN A 121 13.24 -9.11 9.05
N ARG A 122 13.99 -8.05 8.76
CA ARG A 122 14.14 -6.88 9.63
C ARG A 122 13.62 -5.65 8.95
N GLU A 123 12.73 -4.96 9.65
CA GLU A 123 12.22 -3.65 9.27
C GLU A 123 13.35 -2.64 9.02
N CYS A 124 13.34 -1.99 7.84
CA CYS A 124 14.27 -0.90 7.52
C CYS A 124 13.76 0.44 8.08
N PRO A 125 14.63 1.37 8.50
CA PRO A 125 14.20 2.74 8.78
C PRO A 125 13.74 3.38 7.46
N VAL A 126 12.53 3.92 7.44
CA VAL A 126 11.96 4.60 6.27
C VAL A 126 11.46 5.98 6.66
N VAL A 127 11.63 6.96 5.78
CA VAL A 127 10.96 8.24 5.92
C VAL A 127 9.50 8.05 5.52
N PRO A 128 8.52 8.45 6.35
CA PRO A 128 7.10 8.23 6.06
C PRO A 128 6.69 8.82 4.70
N ILE A 129 6.02 8.01 3.89
CA ILE A 129 5.54 8.43 2.57
C ILE A 129 4.53 9.54 2.74
N ARG A 130 4.66 10.60 1.95
CA ARG A 130 3.67 11.69 1.92
C ARG A 130 2.82 11.59 0.67
N TYR A 131 1.59 12.07 0.75
CA TYR A 131 0.69 12.16 -0.38
C TYR A 131 0.11 13.58 -0.44
N GLU A 132 0.63 14.36 -1.37
CA GLU A 132 0.34 15.80 -1.52
C GLU A 132 0.10 16.10 -2.99
N GLY A 133 -0.89 16.94 -3.30
CA GLY A 133 -1.16 17.33 -4.69
C GLY A 133 -1.39 16.15 -5.64
N LYS A 134 -2.01 15.06 -5.14
CA LYS A 134 -2.25 13.81 -5.89
C LYS A 134 -1.00 13.02 -6.28
N ARG A 135 0.15 13.32 -5.67
CA ARG A 135 1.43 12.64 -5.91
C ARG A 135 1.97 12.04 -4.61
N PHE A 136 2.65 10.91 -4.73
CA PHE A 136 3.44 10.38 -3.64
C PHE A 136 4.80 11.06 -3.61
N ILE A 137 5.25 11.42 -2.41
CA ILE A 137 6.60 11.89 -2.15
C ILE A 137 7.28 10.81 -1.32
N ILE A 138 8.21 10.10 -1.94
CA ILE A 138 8.93 8.96 -1.38
C ILE A 138 10.42 9.29 -1.41
N GLU A 139 11.11 9.03 -0.30
CA GLU A 139 12.57 9.04 -0.26
C GLU A 139 13.06 7.64 -0.63
N TRP A 140 13.81 7.54 -1.73
CA TRP A 140 14.22 6.27 -2.32
C TRP A 140 15.63 5.88 -1.87
N ASP A 141 15.87 4.58 -1.70
CA ASP A 141 17.20 4.05 -1.34
C ASP A 141 18.14 4.03 -2.54
N GLY A 142 17.60 3.99 -3.77
CA GLY A 142 18.37 4.03 -5.00
C GLY A 142 17.59 3.58 -6.23
N GLU A 143 18.32 3.49 -7.34
CA GLU A 143 17.81 2.97 -8.62
C GLU A 143 18.16 1.49 -8.77
N THR A 144 17.27 0.72 -9.39
CA THR A 144 17.56 -0.69 -9.70
C THR A 144 18.17 -0.83 -11.09
N ASP A 145 19.26 -1.58 -11.19
CA ASP A 145 19.83 -1.98 -12.47
C ASP A 145 18.98 -3.08 -13.12
N GLN A 146 18.36 -2.78 -14.27
CA GLN A 146 17.49 -3.69 -15.01
C GLN A 146 18.22 -4.91 -15.60
N THR A 147 19.55 -4.90 -15.61
CA THR A 147 20.36 -6.04 -16.08
C THR A 147 20.56 -7.11 -15.01
N THR A 148 20.21 -6.81 -13.75
CA THR A 148 20.38 -7.74 -12.63
C THR A 148 19.07 -8.47 -12.36
N PRO A 149 18.99 -9.79 -12.60
CA PRO A 149 17.90 -10.63 -12.13
C PRO A 149 17.73 -10.45 -10.62
N ILE A 150 16.52 -10.19 -10.14
CA ILE A 150 16.22 -10.24 -8.72
C ILE A 150 16.18 -11.75 -8.36
N PRO A 151 17.22 -12.33 -7.73
CA PRO A 151 17.44 -13.78 -7.73
C PRO A 151 16.39 -14.58 -6.95
N SER A 152 15.56 -13.88 -6.19
CA SER A 152 14.65 -14.39 -5.18
C SER A 152 13.22 -14.64 -5.68
N LEU A 153 12.91 -14.18 -6.89
CA LEU A 153 11.61 -14.43 -7.53
C LEU A 153 11.67 -15.67 -8.45
N MET A 154 12.65 -16.55 -8.20
CA MET A 154 12.98 -17.72 -9.01
C MET A 154 13.03 -18.99 -8.15
N PRO A 155 12.13 -19.96 -8.36
CA PRO A 155 11.03 -19.97 -9.32
C PRO A 155 9.81 -19.15 -8.84
N ALA A 156 8.98 -18.67 -9.78
CA ALA A 156 7.79 -17.87 -9.49
C ALA A 156 6.81 -18.63 -8.58
N THR A 157 6.49 -18.02 -7.45
CA THR A 157 5.63 -18.56 -6.40
C THR A 157 4.16 -18.59 -6.85
N GLU A 158 3.34 -19.44 -6.23
CA GLU A 158 1.91 -19.51 -6.58
C GLU A 158 1.18 -18.18 -6.35
N ALA A 159 1.56 -17.43 -5.31
CA ALA A 159 1.03 -16.10 -5.03
C ALA A 159 1.32 -15.12 -6.18
N ALA A 160 2.55 -15.16 -6.73
CA ALA A 160 2.92 -14.34 -7.88
C ALA A 160 2.09 -14.67 -9.12
N ARG A 161 1.91 -15.96 -9.43
CA ARG A 161 1.08 -16.41 -10.56
C ARG A 161 -0.39 -16.05 -10.40
N ALA A 162 -0.93 -16.17 -9.19
CA ALA A 162 -2.34 -15.86 -8.91
C ALA A 162 -2.65 -14.36 -9.03
N LYS A 163 -1.69 -13.49 -8.65
CA LYS A 163 -1.88 -12.03 -8.67
C LYS A 163 -1.49 -11.36 -9.98
N LEU A 164 -0.48 -11.86 -10.67
CA LEU A 164 0.06 -11.24 -11.89
C LEU A 164 -0.26 -12.04 -13.17
N GLY A 165 -0.79 -13.26 -13.04
CA GLY A 165 -1.15 -14.13 -14.17
C GLY A 165 -0.04 -15.09 -14.61
N ALA A 166 -0.27 -15.77 -15.75
CA ALA A 166 0.65 -16.78 -16.30
C ALA A 166 1.90 -16.17 -16.96
N ALA A 167 1.93 -14.84 -17.11
CA ALA A 167 3.13 -14.10 -17.41
C ALA A 167 3.62 -13.51 -16.07
N TYR A 168 4.93 -13.63 -15.78
CA TYR A 168 5.74 -12.88 -14.77
C TYR A 168 6.25 -13.63 -13.54
N ILE A 169 7.50 -13.37 -13.07
CA ILE A 169 8.17 -12.05 -12.90
C ILE A 169 9.71 -12.07 -13.18
N PHE A 170 10.24 -11.13 -14.01
CA PHE A 170 11.69 -10.88 -14.27
C PHE A 170 11.99 -9.40 -14.65
N PRO A 171 13.25 -8.89 -14.51
CA PRO A 171 13.63 -7.52 -14.89
C PRO A 171 13.45 -7.19 -16.37
N GLU A 172 13.78 -8.12 -17.27
CA GLU A 172 13.55 -7.96 -18.73
C GLU A 172 12.07 -7.88 -19.09
N TYR A 173 11.22 -8.36 -18.18
CA TYR A 173 9.79 -8.37 -18.30
C TYR A 173 9.21 -7.14 -17.56
N VAL A 174 9.88 -6.45 -16.62
CA VAL A 174 9.41 -5.13 -16.12
C VAL A 174 9.12 -4.19 -17.30
N GLY A 175 9.84 -4.34 -18.42
CA GLY A 175 9.50 -3.79 -19.73
C GLY A 175 8.07 -4.10 -20.24
N LEU A 176 7.64 -5.36 -20.35
CA LEU A 176 6.25 -5.61 -20.81
C LEU A 176 5.16 -5.38 -19.75
N MET A 177 5.50 -5.42 -18.45
CA MET A 177 4.55 -5.00 -17.41
C MET A 177 4.39 -3.48 -17.44
N LEU A 178 5.48 -2.75 -17.69
CA LEU A 178 5.46 -1.33 -18.04
C LEU A 178 4.73 -1.07 -19.35
N ASP A 179 4.84 -1.93 -20.35
CA ASP A 179 4.10 -1.78 -21.60
C ASP A 179 2.61 -2.07 -21.42
N ASP A 180 2.22 -3.01 -20.56
CA ASP A 180 0.82 -3.30 -20.29
C ASP A 180 0.20 -2.28 -19.34
N LEU A 181 0.89 -1.93 -18.24
CA LEU A 181 0.55 -0.81 -17.37
C LEU A 181 0.52 0.49 -18.16
N GLY A 182 1.50 0.74 -19.03
CA GLY A 182 1.56 1.90 -19.92
C GLY A 182 0.41 1.92 -20.92
N ARG A 183 0.04 0.78 -21.52
CA ARG A 183 -1.16 0.66 -22.36
C ARG A 183 -2.46 0.84 -21.58
N GLN A 184 -2.52 0.44 -20.32
CA GLN A 184 -3.67 0.67 -19.45
C GLN A 184 -3.75 2.14 -19.02
N ALA A 185 -2.62 2.75 -18.67
CA ALA A 185 -2.47 4.18 -18.36
C ALA A 185 -2.88 5.03 -19.57
N GLU A 186 -2.41 4.69 -20.76
CA GLU A 186 -2.75 5.39 -22.00
C GLU A 186 -4.25 5.31 -22.27
N ARG A 187 -4.86 4.12 -22.10
CA ARG A 187 -6.31 3.94 -22.25
C ARG A 187 -7.10 4.78 -21.23
N GLN A 188 -6.66 4.83 -19.98
CA GLN A 188 -7.31 5.62 -18.94
C GLN A 188 -7.07 7.12 -19.08
N ALA A 189 -5.88 7.57 -19.47
CA ALA A 189 -5.60 8.98 -19.77
C ALA A 189 -6.43 9.47 -20.95
N ARG A 190 -6.53 8.67 -22.02
CA ARG A 190 -7.45 8.94 -23.13
C ARG A 190 -8.91 9.02 -22.65
N ALA A 191 -9.35 8.10 -21.79
CA ALA A 191 -10.69 8.13 -21.21
C ALA A 191 -10.94 9.39 -20.36
N PHE A 192 -9.98 9.76 -19.49
CA PHE A 192 -10.04 10.96 -18.65
C PHE A 192 -10.13 12.24 -19.50
N HIS A 193 -9.28 12.39 -20.51
CA HIS A 193 -9.33 13.55 -21.42
C HIS A 193 -10.60 13.56 -22.28
N SER A 194 -11.07 12.42 -22.76
CA SER A 194 -12.33 12.33 -23.53
C SER A 194 -13.58 12.62 -22.68
N GLY A 195 -13.57 12.31 -21.38
CA GLY A 195 -14.64 12.69 -20.45
C GLY A 195 -14.62 14.18 -20.10
N THR A 196 -13.43 14.80 -20.10
CA THR A 196 -13.28 16.23 -19.83
C THR A 196 -13.75 17.09 -21.02
N GLU A 197 -13.62 16.60 -22.26
CA GLU A 197 -14.16 17.27 -23.45
C GLU A 197 -15.69 17.18 -23.56
N ALA A 198 -16.30 16.11 -23.04
CA ALA A 198 -17.76 15.94 -23.06
C ALA A 198 -18.49 16.91 -22.10
N ASP A 199 -17.89 17.24 -20.95
CA ASP A 199 -18.46 18.22 -20.00
C ASP A 199 -18.19 19.69 -20.41
N GLY A 200 -17.25 19.93 -21.33
CA GLY A 200 -16.92 21.28 -21.82
C GLY A 200 -17.73 21.75 -23.04
N ALA A 201 -18.44 20.84 -23.73
CA ALA A 201 -19.16 21.14 -24.98
C ALA A 201 -20.65 21.51 -24.79
N GLY A 202 -21.11 21.70 -23.55
CA GLY A 202 -22.53 21.90 -23.21
C GLY A 202 -22.96 23.33 -22.83
N GLN A 203 -22.08 24.34 -22.89
CA GLN A 203 -22.43 25.73 -22.56
C GLN A 203 -21.93 26.69 -23.63
N GLY A 204 -22.73 26.90 -24.67
CA GLY A 204 -22.39 27.86 -25.71
C GLY A 204 -23.33 27.89 -26.91
N ALA A 205 -24.65 27.96 -26.70
CA ALA A 205 -25.58 28.35 -27.76
C ALA A 205 -26.93 28.83 -27.19
N GLU A 206 -27.00 30.08 -26.75
CA GLU A 206 -28.23 30.88 -26.83
C GLU A 206 -27.90 32.37 -26.59
N ALA A 207 -27.75 33.11 -27.69
CA ALA A 207 -27.88 34.56 -27.73
C ALA A 207 -28.11 35.00 -29.19
N VAL A 208 -29.39 35.04 -29.59
CA VAL A 208 -29.95 36.03 -30.53
C VAL A 208 -31.35 36.37 -30.06
#